data_AF-A0A368DQZ4-F1
#
_entry.id   AF-A0A368DQZ4-F1
#
_cell.length_a   1.000
_cell.length_b   1.000
_cell.length_c   1.000
_cell.angle_alpha   90.00
_cell.angle_beta   90.00
_cell.angle_gamma   90.00
#
_symmetry.space_group_name_H-M   'P 1'
#
loop_
_entity.id
_entity.type
_entity.pdbx_description
1 polymer ?
#
loop_
_entity_poly.entity_id
_entity_poly.type
_entity_poly.pdbx_seq_one_letter_code
_entity_poly.pdbx_strand_id
1 'polypeptide(L)'
;MLKVAESFFWPCEEGKGWDACKEYCHPDATFKTDADTLIHLDKLEDYVEWMKDAHSMLANTKFEIKSIAEDKKRGMVLLYAIIYADNILGEEPQPIETDYVYAMTIADNKIKHITKIWYLNI
;
A
#
# COMPACT_ATOMS: atom_id res chain seq x y z
N MET A 1 0.12 -10.93 -13.35
CA MET A 1 -0.51 -10.25 -12.20
C MET A 1 0.48 -10.08 -11.06
N LEU A 2 1.11 -11.15 -10.55
CA LEU A 2 2.11 -11.06 -9.47
C LEU A 2 3.19 -9.99 -9.71
N LYS A 3 3.81 -9.98 -10.90
CA LYS A 3 4.80 -8.96 -11.26
C LYS A 3 4.26 -7.52 -11.16
N VAL A 4 3.02 -7.28 -11.62
CA VAL A 4 2.40 -5.94 -11.54
C VAL A 4 2.20 -5.52 -10.09
N ALA A 5 1.72 -6.44 -9.26
CA ALA A 5 1.51 -6.20 -7.83
C ALA A 5 2.82 -5.87 -7.12
N GLU A 6 3.88 -6.65 -7.34
CA GLU A 6 5.19 -6.43 -6.72
C GLU A 6 5.90 -5.18 -7.25
N SER A 7 5.81 -4.89 -8.56
CA SER A 7 6.40 -3.66 -9.14
C SER A 7 5.69 -2.39 -8.69
N PHE A 8 4.39 -2.46 -8.34
CA PHE A 8 3.68 -1.36 -7.69
C PHE A 8 4.03 -1.24 -6.20
N PHE A 9 4.16 -2.36 -5.49
CA PHE A 9 4.35 -2.40 -4.05
C PHE A 9 5.56 -1.56 -3.60
N TRP A 10 6.73 -1.81 -4.17
CA TRP A 10 7.96 -1.14 -3.73
C TRP A 10 7.92 0.39 -3.86
N PRO A 11 7.62 1.01 -5.02
CA PRO A 11 7.56 2.46 -5.10
C PRO A 11 6.44 3.07 -4.25
N CYS A 12 5.31 2.38 -4.06
CA CYS A 12 4.23 2.83 -3.17
C CYS A 12 4.68 2.85 -1.71
N GLU A 13 5.18 1.70 -1.21
CA GLU A 13 5.61 1.57 0.18
C GLU A 13 6.82 2.43 0.50
N GLU A 14 7.77 2.59 -0.40
CA GLU A 14 8.94 3.46 -0.23
C GLU A 14 8.63 4.96 -0.41
N GLY A 15 7.36 5.34 -0.56
CA GLY A 15 6.95 6.74 -0.64
C GLY A 15 7.46 7.47 -1.87
N LYS A 16 7.63 6.78 -3.01
CA LYS A 16 8.12 7.40 -4.27
C LYS A 16 7.07 8.27 -4.97
N GLY A 17 5.81 8.19 -4.53
CA GLY A 17 4.69 8.97 -5.08
C GLY A 17 4.10 8.40 -6.36
N TRP A 18 3.06 9.07 -6.86
CA TRP A 18 2.23 8.57 -7.96
C TRP A 18 2.98 8.42 -9.27
N ASP A 19 3.93 9.33 -9.55
CA ASP A 19 4.73 9.28 -10.78
C ASP A 19 5.50 7.97 -10.95
N ALA A 20 5.95 7.36 -9.84
CA ALA A 20 6.63 6.07 -9.83
C ALA A 20 5.66 4.87 -9.87
N CYS A 21 4.37 5.08 -9.58
CA CYS A 21 3.37 4.01 -9.46
C CYS A 21 2.38 3.94 -10.64
N LYS A 22 2.13 5.06 -11.33
CA LYS A 22 1.06 5.22 -12.32
C LYS A 22 1.17 4.29 -13.53
N GLU A 23 2.38 3.84 -13.88
CA GLU A 23 2.56 2.91 -14.98
C GLU A 23 1.90 1.55 -14.72
N TYR A 24 1.83 1.14 -13.44
CA TYR A 24 1.23 -0.13 -12.99
C TYR A 24 -0.28 -0.01 -12.76
N CYS A 25 -0.84 1.19 -12.81
CA CYS A 25 -2.22 1.47 -12.45
C CYS A 25 -3.05 1.87 -13.66
N HIS A 26 -4.36 1.62 -13.57
CA HIS A 26 -5.34 2.31 -14.41
C HIS A 26 -5.45 3.79 -14.00
N PRO A 27 -5.74 4.71 -14.94
CA PRO A 27 -5.92 6.13 -14.62
C PRO A 27 -7.07 6.40 -13.64
N ASP A 28 -8.07 5.52 -13.60
CA ASP A 28 -9.24 5.57 -12.71
C ASP A 28 -9.16 4.53 -11.59
N ALA A 29 -7.95 4.07 -11.24
CA ALA A 29 -7.77 3.07 -10.20
C ALA A 29 -8.30 3.57 -8.84
N THR A 30 -9.07 2.72 -8.17
CA THR A 30 -9.74 3.04 -6.91
C THR A 30 -9.04 2.43 -5.71
N PHE A 31 -9.24 3.02 -4.54
CA PHE A 31 -8.72 2.55 -3.28
C PHE A 31 -9.85 2.38 -2.27
N LYS A 32 -9.68 1.43 -1.35
CA LYS A 32 -10.55 1.25 -0.20
C LYS A 32 -9.77 0.73 1.00
N THR A 33 -10.16 1.13 2.18
CA THR A 33 -9.76 0.50 3.44
C THR A 33 -10.83 0.78 4.49
N ASP A 34 -10.85 -0.01 5.56
CA ASP A 34 -11.70 0.26 6.73
C ASP A 34 -10.92 0.97 7.85
N ALA A 35 -9.65 1.32 7.61
CA ALA A 35 -8.85 2.10 8.56
C ALA A 35 -9.34 3.56 8.62
N ASP A 36 -9.73 4.02 9.81
CA ASP A 36 -10.33 5.34 10.04
C ASP A 36 -9.49 6.51 9.49
N THR A 37 -8.15 6.40 9.57
CA THR A 37 -7.22 7.43 9.10
C THR A 37 -7.26 7.62 7.58
N LEU A 38 -7.72 6.61 6.83
CA LEU A 38 -7.65 6.55 5.38
C LEU A 38 -9.03 6.34 4.72
N ILE A 39 -10.11 6.21 5.52
CA ILE A 39 -11.46 5.87 5.05
C ILE A 39 -12.04 6.85 4.03
N HIS A 40 -11.52 8.08 4.00
CA HIS A 40 -11.96 9.15 3.12
C HIS A 40 -11.27 9.13 1.74
N LEU A 41 -10.29 8.25 1.52
CA LEU A 41 -9.59 8.09 0.25
C LEU A 41 -10.32 7.06 -0.62
N ASP A 42 -10.73 7.45 -1.83
CA ASP A 42 -11.41 6.57 -2.80
C ASP A 42 -10.61 6.32 -4.09
N LYS A 43 -9.57 7.12 -4.34
CA LYS A 43 -8.63 6.94 -5.46
C LYS A 43 -7.31 6.34 -5.00
N LEU A 44 -6.74 5.50 -5.87
CA LEU A 44 -5.43 4.92 -5.62
C LEU A 44 -4.31 5.97 -5.68
N GLU A 45 -4.45 6.99 -6.52
CA GLU A 45 -3.52 8.12 -6.58
C GLU A 45 -3.42 8.85 -5.22
N ASP A 46 -4.57 9.18 -4.62
CA ASP A 46 -4.62 9.88 -3.33
C ASP A 46 -3.97 9.04 -2.22
N TYR A 47 -4.18 7.71 -2.23
CA TYR A 47 -3.50 6.80 -1.32
C TYR A 47 -1.97 6.78 -1.51
N VAL A 48 -1.48 6.77 -2.75
CA VAL A 48 -0.05 6.74 -3.04
C VAL A 48 0.63 8.06 -2.65
N GLU A 49 -0.01 9.20 -2.88
CA GLU A 49 0.51 10.48 -2.40
C GLU A 49 0.46 10.58 -0.87
N TRP A 50 -0.60 10.06 -0.24
CA TRP A 50 -0.64 9.95 1.23
C TRP A 50 0.53 9.12 1.77
N MET A 51 0.85 7.98 1.14
CA MET A 51 1.99 7.14 1.55
C MET A 51 3.30 7.92 1.47
N LYS A 52 3.51 8.71 0.42
CA LYS A 52 4.68 9.57 0.27
C LYS A 52 4.76 10.62 1.38
N ASP A 53 3.65 11.26 1.72
CA ASP A 53 3.61 12.23 2.82
C ASP A 53 3.84 11.55 4.19
N ALA A 54 3.36 10.31 4.37
CA ALA A 54 3.54 9.56 5.60
C ALA A 54 5.01 9.23 5.92
N HIS A 55 5.90 9.18 4.91
CA HIS A 55 7.34 9.03 5.13
C HIS A 55 7.97 10.22 5.86
N SER A 56 7.32 11.39 5.90
CA SER A 56 7.79 12.51 6.75
C SER A 56 7.63 12.24 8.25
N MET A 57 6.78 11.27 8.61
CA MET A 57 6.43 10.93 10.00
C MET A 57 7.15 9.67 10.50
N LEU A 58 7.92 9.01 9.62
CA LEU A 58 8.56 7.73 9.88
C LEU A 58 10.08 7.81 9.65
N ALA A 59 10.86 7.14 10.49
CA ALA A 59 12.29 6.91 10.32
C ALA A 59 12.59 5.41 10.29
N ASN A 60 13.78 5.03 9.81
CA ASN A 60 14.25 3.64 9.78
C ASN A 60 13.26 2.63 9.14
N THR A 61 12.49 3.08 8.15
CA THR A 61 11.42 2.29 7.53
C THR A 61 11.98 1.07 6.80
N LYS A 62 11.39 -0.10 7.05
CA LYS A 62 11.64 -1.36 6.36
C LYS A 62 10.32 -2.04 6.04
N PHE A 63 10.20 -2.56 4.83
CA PHE A 63 9.07 -3.35 4.38
C PHE A 63 9.50 -4.79 4.11
N GLU A 64 8.63 -5.75 4.43
CA GLU A 64 8.85 -7.16 4.14
C GLU A 64 7.60 -7.80 3.57
N ILE A 65 7.68 -8.32 2.34
CA ILE A 65 6.62 -9.15 1.75
C ILE A 65 6.73 -10.55 2.37
N LYS A 66 5.71 -10.95 3.13
CA LYS A 66 5.63 -12.28 3.75
C LYS A 66 4.97 -13.30 2.82
N SER A 67 4.03 -12.88 1.98
CA SER A 67 3.39 -13.76 1.01
C SER A 67 2.78 -12.98 -0.15
N ILE A 68 2.77 -13.59 -1.34
CA ILE A 68 2.04 -13.10 -2.50
C ILE A 68 1.33 -14.27 -3.18
N ALA A 69 0.03 -14.12 -3.46
CA ALA A 69 -0.80 -15.16 -4.04
C ALA A 69 -1.71 -14.61 -5.13
N GLU A 70 -1.89 -15.36 -6.22
CA GLU A 70 -2.78 -14.98 -7.32
C GLU A 70 -4.05 -15.84 -7.36
N ASP A 71 -5.21 -15.19 -7.53
CA ASP A 71 -6.46 -15.82 -7.94
C ASP A 71 -6.74 -15.43 -9.39
N LYS A 72 -6.30 -16.26 -10.34
CA LYS A 72 -6.47 -16.04 -11.78
C LYS A 72 -7.94 -15.98 -12.20
N LYS A 73 -8.80 -16.75 -11.54
CA LYS A 73 -10.22 -16.83 -11.90
C LYS A 73 -10.93 -15.51 -11.59
N ARG A 74 -10.53 -14.83 -10.51
CA ARG A 74 -11.11 -13.56 -10.07
C ARG A 74 -10.29 -12.34 -10.49
N GLY A 75 -9.13 -12.54 -11.11
CA GLY A 75 -8.24 -11.45 -11.52
C GLY A 75 -7.63 -10.71 -10.33
N MET A 76 -7.31 -11.42 -9.25
CA MET A 76 -6.84 -10.81 -8.00
C MET A 76 -5.43 -11.26 -7.61
N VAL A 77 -4.73 -10.38 -6.90
CA VAL A 77 -3.51 -10.70 -6.16
C VAL A 77 -3.72 -10.29 -4.70
N LEU A 78 -3.38 -11.20 -3.79
CA LEU A 78 -3.26 -10.90 -2.36
C LEU A 78 -1.77 -10.77 -2.03
N LEU A 79 -1.37 -9.64 -1.47
CA LEU A 79 0.00 -9.40 -1.02
C LEU A 79 -0.03 -9.09 0.49
N TYR A 80 0.59 -9.96 1.27
CA TYR A 80 0.73 -9.82 2.72
C TYR A 80 2.12 -9.31 3.07
N ALA A 81 2.19 -8.20 3.81
CA ALA A 81 3.43 -7.53 4.16
C ALA A 81 3.44 -7.01 5.60
N ILE A 82 4.64 -6.72 6.10
CA ILE A 82 4.87 -6.06 7.38
C ILE A 82 5.69 -4.78 7.14
N ILE A 83 5.28 -3.70 7.80
CA ILE A 83 6.10 -2.48 7.94
C ILE A 83 6.74 -2.46 9.33
N TYR A 84 8.02 -2.12 9.36
CA TYR A 84 8.80 -1.77 10.54
C TYR A 84 9.24 -0.31 10.38
N ALA A 85 9.01 0.54 11.37
CA ALA A 85 9.43 1.94 11.32
C ALA A 85 9.51 2.54 12.72
N ASP A 86 10.15 3.70 12.86
CA ASP A 86 10.06 4.53 14.06
C ASP A 86 9.17 5.74 13.75
N ASN A 87 8.07 5.93 14.48
CA ASN A 87 7.24 7.13 14.42
C ASN A 87 7.91 8.28 15.16
N ILE A 88 8.17 9.38 14.46
CA ILE A 88 8.92 10.54 14.96
C ILE A 88 8.06 11.78 15.26
N LEU A 89 6.73 11.65 15.27
CA LEU A 89 5.83 12.77 15.60
C LEU A 89 5.76 13.08 17.10
N GLY A 90 6.13 12.14 17.96
CA GLY A 90 6.14 12.31 19.41
C GLY A 90 7.40 12.98 19.93
N GLU A 91 7.46 13.20 21.25
CA GLU A 91 8.68 13.72 21.91
C GLU A 91 9.89 12.79 21.71
N GLU A 92 9.64 11.49 21.64
CA GLU A 92 10.64 10.45 21.41
C GLU A 92 10.17 9.47 20.32
N PRO A 93 11.06 8.97 19.44
CA PRO A 93 10.72 7.98 18.43
C PRO A 93 10.07 6.73 19.02
N GLN A 94 8.93 6.30 18.47
CA GLN A 94 8.22 5.09 18.90
C GLN A 94 8.25 4.01 17.82
N PRO A 95 8.72 2.78 18.12
CA PRO A 95 8.74 1.71 17.14
C PRO A 95 7.32 1.26 16.76
N ILE A 96 7.12 1.08 15.47
CA ILE A 96 5.90 0.55 14.84
C ILE A 96 6.26 -0.75 14.13
N GLU A 97 5.47 -1.79 14.41
CA GLU A 97 5.43 -3.03 13.66
C GLU A 97 3.96 -3.36 13.39
N THR A 98 3.56 -3.38 12.12
CA THR A 98 2.19 -3.76 11.76
C THR A 98 2.16 -4.53 10.45
N ASP A 99 1.30 -5.53 10.41
CA ASP A 99 1.02 -6.31 9.22
C ASP A 99 -0.18 -5.74 8.45
N TYR A 100 -0.30 -6.07 7.17
CA TYR A 100 -1.45 -5.72 6.34
C TYR A 100 -1.50 -6.57 5.07
N VAL A 101 -2.67 -6.61 4.45
CA VAL A 101 -2.88 -7.25 3.14
C VAL A 101 -3.36 -6.22 2.12
N TYR A 102 -2.74 -6.23 0.94
CA TYR A 102 -3.34 -5.67 -0.26
C TYR A 102 -4.12 -6.73 -1.02
N ALA A 103 -5.43 -6.51 -1.16
CA ALA A 103 -6.26 -7.22 -2.10
C ALA A 103 -6.39 -6.40 -3.39
N MET A 104 -5.61 -6.79 -4.41
CA MET A 104 -5.43 -6.04 -5.64
C MET A 104 -6.23 -6.66 -6.77
N THR A 105 -7.13 -5.91 -7.39
CA THR A 105 -7.82 -6.31 -8.62
C THR A 105 -6.99 -5.87 -9.81
N ILE A 106 -6.63 -6.81 -10.67
CA ILE A 106 -5.81 -6.58 -11.87
C ILE A 106 -6.68 -6.76 -13.12
N ALA A 107 -6.69 -5.76 -13.99
CA ALA A 107 -7.35 -5.77 -15.30
C ALA A 107 -6.38 -5.20 -16.34
N ASP A 108 -6.30 -5.81 -17.52
CA ASP A 108 -5.42 -5.36 -18.62
C ASP A 108 -3.95 -5.20 -18.19
N ASN A 109 -3.49 -6.11 -17.34
CA ASN A 109 -2.14 -6.11 -16.75
C ASN A 109 -1.81 -4.83 -15.94
N LYS A 110 -2.83 -4.18 -15.38
CA LYS A 110 -2.74 -3.00 -14.51
C LYS A 110 -3.66 -3.12 -13.31
N ILE A 111 -3.34 -2.41 -12.24
CA ILE A 111 -4.15 -2.35 -11.02
C ILE A 111 -5.37 -1.47 -11.30
N LYS A 112 -6.55 -2.05 -11.09
CA LYS A 112 -7.83 -1.34 -11.19
C LYS A 112 -8.38 -0.94 -9.82
N HIS A 113 -8.09 -1.73 -8.79
CA HIS A 113 -8.55 -1.48 -7.44
C HIS A 113 -7.60 -2.09 -6.41
N ILE A 114 -7.40 -1.41 -5.28
CA ILE A 114 -6.77 -1.99 -4.09
C ILE A 114 -7.71 -1.81 -2.90
N THR A 115 -7.97 -2.90 -2.19
CA THR A 115 -8.43 -2.85 -0.81
C THR A 115 -7.24 -3.09 0.11
N LYS A 116 -6.90 -2.12 0.97
CA LYS A 116 -5.94 -2.31 2.06
C LYS A 116 -6.68 -2.83 3.29
N ILE A 117 -6.44 -4.10 3.60
CA ILE A 117 -6.93 -4.76 4.81
C ILE A 117 -5.85 -4.56 5.86
N TRP A 118 -6.08 -3.60 6.74
CA TRP A 118 -5.15 -3.20 7.76
C TRP A 118 -5.96 -2.76 8.97
N TYR A 119 -5.55 -3.21 10.14
CA TYR A 119 -6.12 -2.77 11.40
C TYR A 119 -5.00 -2.11 12.20
N LEU A 120 -5.19 -0.83 12.51
CA LEU A 120 -4.28 -0.13 13.40
C LEU A 120 -4.82 -0.24 14.82
N ASN A 121 -4.18 -1.07 15.66
CA ASN A 121 -4.36 -1.01 17.10
C ASN A 121 -3.65 0.26 17.59
N ILE A 122 -4.40 1.32 17.93
CA ILE A 122 -3.88 2.44 18.74
C ILE A 122 -4.49 2.32 20.14
#